data_AF-A0A6C0P592-F1
#
_entry.id   AF-A0A6C0P592-F1
#
_cell.length_a   1.000
_cell.length_b   1.000
_cell.length_c   1.000
_cell.angle_alpha   90.00
_cell.angle_beta   90.00
_cell.angle_gamma   90.00
#
_symmetry.space_group_name_H-M   'P 1'
#
loop_
_entity.id
_entity.type
_entity.pdbx_description
1 polymer ?
#
loop_
_entity_poly.entity_id
_entity_poly.type
_entity_poly.pdbx_seq_one_letter_code
_entity_poly.pdbx_strand_id
1 'polypeptide(L)'
;MSSTDPVWYEALQEEPVQGAAFRPALKASVLARAVPASARARTSSRFRGVMIGGAALIGVLALIGFARLPLGQAHDHTPDHEHAASPTQSTIFQDDTDWRSIIDAKYPGWQNEIIFEQNVGDDHKVIFTRRVMEYKGQSSLSLAADAFIRDRRQWTFSSGYTYTNDDLDRAKAKNAVTAVSLKFDSYSYYFGMSFNPQASRIRIVNPQSRVIAETKTIKHDSDGNAYWIILVNNPDFLGFGLKVEGLDASGSVLASNYSH
;
A
#
# COMPACT_ATOMS: atom_id res chain seq x y z
N MET A 1 32.72 21.61 -35.22
CA MET A 1 32.14 20.36 -34.69
C MET A 1 30.87 20.76 -33.94
N SER A 2 29.70 20.48 -34.51
CA SER A 2 28.40 20.78 -33.89
C SER A 2 28.08 19.67 -32.90
N SER A 3 28.13 19.97 -31.60
CA SER A 3 27.60 19.07 -30.59
C SER A 3 26.10 18.97 -30.79
N THR A 4 25.62 17.78 -31.17
CA THR A 4 24.19 17.43 -31.27
C THR A 4 23.53 17.23 -29.91
N ASP A 5 24.26 17.47 -28.83
CA ASP A 5 23.74 17.20 -27.50
C ASP A 5 22.85 18.36 -27.04
N PRO A 6 21.69 18.06 -26.44
CA PRO A 6 20.81 19.07 -25.90
C PRO A 6 21.52 19.91 -24.82
N VAL A 7 21.18 21.20 -24.70
CA VAL A 7 21.77 22.14 -23.72
C VAL A 7 21.70 21.64 -22.26
N TRP A 8 20.76 20.75 -21.93
CA TRP A 8 20.68 20.15 -20.59
C TRP A 8 21.79 19.13 -20.30
N TYR A 9 22.46 18.62 -21.34
CA TYR A 9 23.51 17.62 -21.24
C TYR A 9 24.84 18.23 -20.77
N GLU A 10 25.15 19.47 -21.19
CA GLU A 10 26.34 20.21 -20.72
C GLU A 10 26.26 20.50 -19.22
N ALA A 11 25.06 20.83 -18.72
CA ALA A 11 24.82 21.06 -17.28
C ALA A 11 25.02 19.82 -16.40
N LEU A 12 25.02 18.61 -16.98
CA LEU A 12 25.33 17.37 -16.27
C LEU A 12 26.83 17.06 -16.23
N GLN A 13 27.63 17.66 -17.10
CA GLN A 13 29.08 17.43 -17.17
C GLN A 13 29.89 18.32 -16.23
N GLU A 14 29.35 19.48 -15.83
CA GLU A 14 30.09 20.48 -15.04
C GLU A 14 30.06 20.28 -13.51
N GLU A 15 29.30 19.32 -12.96
CA GLU A 15 29.18 19.17 -11.49
C GLU A 15 29.63 17.79 -10.95
N PRO A 16 30.43 17.76 -9.85
CA PRO A 16 30.96 16.53 -9.28
C PRO A 16 29.88 15.74 -8.54
N VAL A 17 29.57 14.56 -9.06
CA VAL A 17 28.51 13.65 -8.62
C VAL A 17 28.87 12.95 -7.30
N GLN A 18 28.56 13.51 -6.12
CA GLN A 18 28.43 12.73 -4.86
C GLN A 18 27.52 13.42 -3.82
N GLY A 19 26.24 13.02 -3.74
CA GLY A 19 25.37 13.34 -2.59
C GLY A 19 23.91 12.91 -2.75
N ALA A 20 23.30 12.32 -1.72
CA ALA A 20 21.91 11.84 -1.74
C ALA A 20 20.84 12.96 -1.87
N ALA A 21 21.21 14.22 -1.59
CA ALA A 21 20.36 15.40 -1.80
C ALA A 21 20.25 15.82 -3.29
N PHE A 22 20.96 15.14 -4.19
CA PHE A 22 21.09 15.50 -5.61
C PHE A 22 19.83 15.20 -6.44
N ARG A 23 18.99 14.24 -6.03
CA ARG A 23 17.82 13.82 -6.83
C ARG A 23 16.65 14.81 -6.81
N PRO A 24 16.25 15.41 -5.67
CA PRO A 24 15.10 16.31 -5.63
C PRO A 24 15.36 17.66 -6.32
N ALA A 25 16.54 18.25 -6.10
CA ALA A 25 16.87 19.57 -6.64
C ALA A 25 17.05 19.56 -8.16
N LEU A 26 17.72 18.52 -8.70
CA LEU A 26 17.87 18.34 -10.13
C LEU A 26 16.52 18.00 -10.80
N LYS A 27 15.69 17.16 -10.17
CA LYS A 27 14.33 16.86 -10.64
C LYS A 27 13.48 18.14 -10.70
N ALA A 28 13.57 19.00 -9.68
CA ALA A 28 12.85 20.27 -9.63
C ALA A 28 13.32 21.26 -10.70
N SER A 29 14.63 21.36 -10.95
CA SER A 29 15.17 22.29 -11.95
C SER A 29 14.85 21.88 -13.39
N VAL A 30 14.87 20.57 -13.68
CA VAL A 30 14.45 20.01 -14.97
C VAL A 30 12.95 20.24 -15.18
N LEU A 31 12.11 19.96 -14.18
CA LEU A 31 10.66 20.20 -14.28
C LEU A 31 10.33 21.69 -14.48
N ALA A 32 11.01 22.59 -13.77
CA ALA A 32 10.76 24.03 -13.88
C ALA A 32 11.10 24.60 -15.27
N ARG A 33 12.05 23.98 -15.99
CA ARG A 33 12.53 24.42 -17.31
C ARG A 33 11.90 23.65 -18.49
N ALA A 34 11.37 22.45 -18.26
CA ALA A 34 10.70 21.65 -19.27
C ALA A 34 9.24 22.07 -19.52
N VAL A 35 8.62 22.87 -18.63
CA VAL A 35 7.27 23.40 -18.85
C VAL A 35 7.33 24.59 -19.82
N PRO A 36 6.73 24.51 -21.01
CA PRO A 36 6.76 25.60 -21.98
C PRO A 36 6.06 26.85 -21.43
N ALA A 37 6.63 28.02 -21.72
CA ALA A 37 6.16 29.33 -21.25
C ALA A 37 4.67 29.62 -21.59
N SER A 38 4.09 28.90 -22.56
CA SER A 38 2.68 29.00 -22.94
C SER A 38 1.70 28.47 -21.89
N ALA A 39 2.14 27.67 -20.90
CA ALA A 39 1.28 27.14 -19.84
C ALA A 39 1.05 28.11 -18.66
N ARG A 40 1.80 29.22 -18.56
CA ARG A 40 1.67 30.17 -17.44
C ARG A 40 0.59 31.24 -17.61
N ALA A 41 -0.04 31.33 -18.78
CA ALA A 41 -0.95 32.41 -19.11
C ALA A 41 -2.42 31.96 -19.22
N ARG A 42 -2.98 31.32 -18.19
CA ARG A 42 -4.45 31.09 -18.11
C ARG A 42 -4.89 30.56 -16.73
N THR A 43 -4.99 31.43 -15.74
CA THR A 43 -5.92 31.24 -14.59
C THR A 43 -5.92 32.48 -13.70
N SER A 44 -6.67 33.49 -14.11
CA SER A 44 -7.12 34.56 -13.21
C SER A 44 -8.48 35.09 -13.66
N SER A 45 -9.57 34.43 -13.26
CA SER A 45 -10.84 35.12 -13.06
C SER A 45 -11.83 34.28 -12.23
N ARG A 46 -12.12 34.82 -11.04
CA ARG A 46 -13.45 34.96 -10.42
C ARG A 46 -14.40 33.75 -10.48
N PHE A 47 -14.62 33.11 -9.33
CA PHE A 47 -15.98 32.74 -8.92
C PHE A 47 -16.08 32.76 -7.38
N ARG A 48 -16.79 33.77 -6.85
CA ARG A 48 -17.33 33.81 -5.49
C ARG A 48 -18.76 33.25 -5.58
N GLY A 49 -19.11 32.29 -4.74
CA GLY A 49 -20.50 31.87 -4.59
C GLY A 49 -20.68 30.62 -3.74
N VAL A 50 -21.12 30.84 -2.49
CA VAL A 50 -22.08 30.06 -1.67
C VAL A 50 -21.98 28.53 -1.68
N MET A 51 -21.70 27.95 -0.50
CA MET A 51 -22.07 26.56 -0.18
C MET A 51 -22.83 26.51 1.15
N ILE A 52 -24.14 26.29 1.03
CA ILE A 52 -25.04 25.80 2.06
C ILE A 52 -24.83 24.28 2.17
N GLY A 53 -24.94 23.75 3.38
CA GLY A 53 -24.65 22.35 3.72
C GLY A 53 -25.51 21.30 3.01
N GLY A 54 -25.00 20.07 3.03
CA GLY A 54 -25.72 18.89 2.56
C GLY A 54 -24.82 17.66 2.65
N ALA A 55 -24.94 16.93 3.75
CA ALA A 55 -24.37 15.61 3.91
C ALA A 55 -25.09 14.63 2.97
N ALA A 56 -24.37 14.08 1.99
CA ALA A 56 -24.68 12.82 1.33
C ALA A 56 -23.46 12.40 0.51
N LEU A 57 -22.67 11.43 1.00
CA LEU A 57 -21.67 10.75 0.18
C LEU A 57 -22.09 9.29 0.02
N ILE A 58 -22.85 9.04 -1.04
CA ILE A 58 -23.07 7.72 -1.62
C ILE A 58 -22.04 7.54 -2.74
N GLY A 59 -21.29 6.45 -2.67
CA GLY A 59 -20.96 5.61 -3.82
C GLY A 59 -19.86 6.07 -4.77
N VAL A 60 -18.68 5.46 -4.62
CA VAL A 60 -17.92 4.98 -5.79
C VAL A 60 -17.55 3.51 -5.54
N LEU A 61 -18.43 2.62 -5.98
CA LEU A 61 -18.11 1.22 -6.27
C LEU A 61 -17.27 1.20 -7.54
N ALA A 62 -15.95 1.13 -7.40
CA ALA A 62 -15.09 0.72 -8.51
C ALA A 62 -15.17 -0.81 -8.61
N LEU A 63 -15.88 -1.27 -9.62
CA LEU A 63 -15.92 -2.64 -10.12
C LEU A 63 -14.49 -3.19 -10.31
N ILE A 64 -14.02 -4.01 -9.38
CA ILE A 64 -13.02 -5.03 -9.70
C ILE A 64 -13.80 -6.19 -10.31
N GLY A 65 -13.92 -6.16 -11.64
CA GLY A 65 -14.40 -7.27 -12.42
C GLY A 65 -13.44 -8.45 -12.29
N PHE A 66 -13.71 -9.36 -11.36
CA PHE A 66 -13.23 -10.73 -11.47
C PHE A 66 -13.93 -11.36 -12.67
N ALA A 67 -13.22 -11.44 -13.79
CA ALA A 67 -13.55 -12.37 -14.85
C ALA A 67 -13.54 -13.78 -14.25
N ARG A 68 -14.72 -14.31 -13.92
CA ARG A 68 -14.91 -15.74 -13.75
C ARG A 68 -14.79 -16.36 -15.15
N LEU A 69 -13.67 -17.04 -15.40
CA LEU A 69 -13.57 -17.91 -16.56
C LEU A 69 -14.62 -19.02 -16.44
N PRO A 70 -15.40 -19.31 -17.49
CA PRO A 70 -16.29 -20.46 -17.51
C PRO A 70 -15.43 -21.73 -17.65
N LEU A 71 -15.45 -22.58 -16.63
CA LEU A 71 -15.10 -23.99 -16.77
C LEU A 71 -16.17 -24.62 -17.67
N GLY A 72 -15.81 -24.79 -18.94
CA GLY A 72 -16.61 -25.57 -19.89
C GLY A 72 -16.73 -27.00 -19.39
N GLN A 73 -17.97 -27.45 -19.23
CA GLN A 73 -18.29 -28.87 -19.18
C GLN A 73 -17.98 -29.47 -20.55
N ALA A 74 -17.01 -30.37 -20.59
CA ALA A 74 -16.85 -31.33 -21.69
C ALA A 74 -17.21 -32.72 -21.13
N HIS A 75 -18.28 -33.30 -21.67
CA HIS A 75 -18.55 -34.72 -21.54
C HIS A 75 -17.76 -35.50 -22.57
N ASP A 76 -17.43 -36.74 -22.17
CA ASP A 76 -17.09 -37.93 -22.96
C ASP A 76 -15.83 -37.93 -23.84
N HIS A 77 -14.83 -38.70 -23.41
CA HIS A 77 -14.63 -40.08 -23.89
C HIS A 77 -13.35 -40.66 -23.28
N THR A 78 -13.47 -41.89 -22.75
CA THR A 78 -12.35 -42.76 -22.41
C THR A 78 -11.70 -43.30 -23.70
N PRO A 79 -10.37 -43.15 -23.82
CA PRO A 79 -9.59 -44.25 -24.36
C PRO A 79 -8.49 -44.64 -23.37
N ASP A 80 -8.45 -45.93 -23.05
CA ASP A 80 -7.37 -46.57 -22.32
C ASP A 80 -6.05 -46.38 -23.07
N HIS A 81 -5.17 -45.55 -22.52
CA HIS A 81 -3.77 -45.49 -22.93
C HIS A 81 -2.88 -45.51 -21.68
N GLU A 82 -2.24 -46.67 -21.47
CA GLU A 82 -1.04 -46.81 -20.65
C GLU A 82 0.01 -45.77 -21.10
N HIS A 83 0.25 -44.77 -20.25
CA HIS A 83 1.40 -43.89 -20.40
C HIS A 83 2.24 -43.88 -19.12
N ALA A 84 3.45 -44.37 -19.32
CA ALA A 84 4.67 -44.20 -18.57
C ALA A 84 4.65 -43.03 -17.58
N ALA A 85 5.06 -43.34 -16.35
CA ALA A 85 5.35 -42.37 -15.30
C ALA A 85 6.22 -41.23 -15.85
N SER A 86 5.60 -40.06 -16.00
CA SER A 86 6.34 -38.82 -16.20
C SER A 86 7.16 -38.56 -14.93
N PRO A 87 8.45 -38.20 -15.04
CA PRO A 87 9.25 -37.90 -13.88
C PRO A 87 8.60 -36.73 -13.14
N THR A 88 8.21 -36.99 -11.90
CA THR A 88 7.79 -35.98 -10.94
C THR A 88 8.94 -34.99 -10.82
N GLN A 89 8.88 -33.88 -11.56
CA GLN A 89 9.70 -32.71 -11.26
C GLN A 89 9.18 -32.16 -9.93
N SER A 90 9.71 -32.74 -8.85
CA SER A 90 9.86 -32.06 -7.58
C SER A 90 10.74 -30.85 -7.83
N THR A 91 10.13 -29.79 -8.35
CA THR A 91 10.67 -28.44 -8.25
C THR A 91 10.75 -28.16 -6.76
N ILE A 92 11.95 -28.37 -6.22
CA ILE A 92 12.44 -27.81 -4.98
C ILE A 92 12.22 -26.31 -5.15
N PHE A 93 11.06 -25.80 -4.71
CA PHE A 93 10.84 -24.38 -4.59
C PHE A 93 11.77 -23.94 -3.48
N GLN A 94 12.87 -23.30 -3.86
CA GLN A 94 13.75 -22.61 -2.93
C GLN A 94 12.87 -21.71 -2.05
N ASP A 95 13.18 -21.71 -0.75
CA ASP A 95 12.59 -20.92 0.33
C ASP A 95 12.66 -19.39 0.09
N ASP A 96 13.19 -18.99 -1.06
CA ASP A 96 13.48 -17.63 -1.50
C ASP A 96 12.51 -17.22 -2.62
N THR A 97 11.22 -17.53 -2.45
CA THR A 97 10.19 -16.95 -3.29
C THR A 97 10.32 -15.43 -3.21
N ASP A 98 10.71 -14.79 -4.31
CA ASP A 98 10.79 -13.33 -4.39
C ASP A 98 9.35 -12.76 -4.35
N TRP A 99 8.89 -12.52 -3.12
CA TRP A 99 7.57 -11.97 -2.83
C TRP A 99 7.32 -10.67 -3.56
N ARG A 100 8.38 -9.90 -3.80
CA ARG A 100 8.28 -8.64 -4.52
C ARG A 100 7.86 -8.89 -5.97
N SER A 101 8.52 -9.82 -6.66
CA SER A 101 8.14 -10.21 -8.02
C SER A 101 6.67 -10.68 -8.10
N ILE A 102 6.18 -11.42 -7.10
CA ILE A 102 4.78 -11.87 -7.07
C ILE A 102 3.81 -10.70 -6.87
N ILE A 103 4.09 -9.79 -5.93
CA ILE A 103 3.28 -8.60 -5.69
C ILE A 103 3.26 -7.68 -6.93
N ASP A 104 4.43 -7.47 -7.54
CA ASP A 104 4.56 -6.64 -8.75
C ASP A 104 3.78 -7.24 -9.94
N ALA A 105 3.81 -8.56 -10.10
CA ALA A 105 3.01 -9.25 -11.11
C ALA A 105 1.50 -9.16 -10.85
N LYS A 106 1.08 -9.17 -9.58
CA LYS A 106 -0.33 -9.05 -9.18
C LYS A 106 -0.88 -7.64 -9.38
N TYR A 107 -0.05 -6.62 -9.20
CA TYR A 107 -0.44 -5.20 -9.29
C TYR A 107 0.41 -4.45 -10.32
N PRO A 108 0.28 -4.79 -11.61
CA PRO A 108 1.04 -4.09 -12.65
C PRO A 108 0.63 -2.62 -12.70
N GLY A 109 1.62 -1.73 -12.83
CA GLY A 109 1.42 -0.28 -12.87
C GLY A 109 1.45 0.42 -11.51
N TRP A 110 1.56 -0.34 -10.41
CA TRP A 110 1.83 0.21 -9.08
C TRP A 110 3.33 0.12 -8.77
N GLN A 111 3.85 1.14 -8.09
CA GLN A 111 5.14 1.06 -7.41
C GLN A 111 4.90 0.40 -6.06
N ASN A 112 5.18 -0.89 -5.95
CA ASN A 112 4.98 -1.65 -4.73
C ASN A 112 6.23 -1.64 -3.85
N GLU A 113 6.00 -1.51 -2.55
CA GLU A 113 7.00 -1.57 -1.50
C GLU A 113 6.46 -2.49 -0.40
N ILE A 114 7.19 -3.57 -0.12
CA ILE A 114 6.87 -4.47 1.00
C ILE A 114 7.33 -3.79 2.29
N ILE A 115 6.38 -3.41 3.12
CA ILE A 115 6.66 -2.77 4.41
C ILE A 115 6.87 -3.83 5.47
N PHE A 116 6.00 -4.82 5.57
CA PHE A 116 6.16 -5.92 6.53
C PHE A 116 5.84 -7.27 5.90
N GLU A 117 6.53 -8.28 6.42
CA GLU A 117 6.22 -9.69 6.20
C GLU A 117 6.00 -10.31 7.58
N GLN A 118 4.86 -10.97 7.78
CA GLN A 118 4.57 -11.72 8.99
C GLN A 118 4.36 -13.19 8.62
N ASN A 119 5.19 -14.06 9.18
CA ASN A 119 4.99 -15.51 9.13
C ASN A 119 4.03 -15.91 10.24
N VAL A 120 3.15 -16.85 9.94
CA VAL A 120 2.06 -17.28 10.83
C VAL A 120 2.11 -18.79 10.88
N GLY A 121 2.95 -19.32 11.76
CA GLY A 121 3.39 -20.71 11.64
C GLY A 121 4.20 -20.93 10.35
N ASP A 122 4.19 -22.17 9.85
CA ASP A 122 5.08 -22.58 8.76
C ASP A 122 4.47 -22.36 7.37
N ASP A 123 3.14 -22.38 7.27
CA ASP A 123 2.43 -22.40 5.98
C ASP A 123 1.79 -21.07 5.59
N HIS A 124 1.76 -20.07 6.47
CA HIS A 124 1.00 -18.85 6.23
C HIS A 124 1.91 -17.62 6.28
N LYS A 125 1.73 -16.72 5.33
CA LYS A 125 2.41 -15.42 5.30
C LYS A 125 1.42 -14.30 5.02
N VAL A 126 1.56 -13.20 5.75
CA VAL A 126 0.87 -11.94 5.50
C VAL A 126 1.89 -10.90 5.08
N ILE A 127 1.65 -10.26 3.94
CA ILE A 127 2.51 -9.23 3.37
C ILE A 127 1.77 -7.91 3.41
N PHE A 128 2.28 -6.95 4.18
CA PHE A 128 1.77 -5.58 4.18
C PHE A 128 2.59 -4.75 3.18
N THR A 129 1.90 -4.25 2.17
CA THR A 129 2.45 -3.48 1.06
C THR A 129 1.93 -2.05 1.06
N ARG A 130 2.84 -1.14 0.74
CA ARG A 130 2.57 0.22 0.33
C ARG A 130 2.65 0.27 -1.18
N ARG A 131 1.63 0.83 -1.83
CA ARG A 131 1.55 0.90 -3.29
C ARG A 131 1.26 2.32 -3.72
N VAL A 132 2.08 2.85 -4.60
CA VAL A 132 1.91 4.20 -5.15
C VAL A 132 1.58 4.09 -6.63
N MET A 133 0.55 4.81 -7.07
CA MET A 133 0.21 4.94 -8.48
C MET A 133 0.10 6.41 -8.85
N GLU A 134 0.78 6.80 -9.92
CA GLU A 134 0.62 8.11 -10.54
C GLU A 134 -0.22 7.97 -11.81
N TYR A 135 -1.33 8.70 -11.88
CA TYR A 135 -2.19 8.72 -13.06
C TYR A 135 -2.67 10.14 -13.33
N LYS A 136 -2.39 10.65 -14.54
CA LYS A 136 -2.77 12.00 -14.99
C LYS A 136 -2.37 13.13 -14.01
N GLY A 137 -1.20 13.00 -13.39
CA GLY A 137 -0.69 13.98 -12.43
C GLY A 137 -1.30 13.89 -11.03
N GLN A 138 -2.19 12.93 -10.79
CA GLN A 138 -2.68 12.59 -9.46
C GLN A 138 -1.90 11.39 -8.92
N SER A 139 -1.51 11.46 -7.65
CA SER A 139 -0.90 10.34 -6.94
C SER A 139 -1.94 9.72 -6.00
N SER A 140 -1.95 8.41 -5.94
CA SER A 140 -2.76 7.64 -5.00
C SER A 140 -1.87 6.71 -4.20
N LEU A 141 -2.07 6.68 -2.88
CA LEU A 141 -1.40 5.76 -1.98
C LEU A 141 -2.38 4.65 -1.59
N SER A 142 -2.04 3.39 -1.83
CA SER A 142 -2.79 2.25 -1.34
C SER A 142 -1.98 1.51 -0.29
N LEU A 143 -2.61 1.24 0.85
CA LEU A 143 -2.10 0.35 1.89
C LEU A 143 -2.87 -0.96 1.78
N ALA A 144 -2.17 -2.07 1.62
CA ALA A 144 -2.83 -3.35 1.43
C ALA A 144 -2.07 -4.48 2.11
N ALA A 145 -2.80 -5.37 2.78
CA ALA A 145 -2.26 -6.62 3.27
C ALA A 145 -2.77 -7.77 2.40
N ASP A 146 -1.85 -8.62 1.95
CA ASP A 146 -2.14 -9.82 1.18
C ASP A 146 -1.75 -11.06 1.99
N ALA A 147 -2.64 -12.04 2.03
CA ALA A 147 -2.43 -13.31 2.69
C ALA A 147 -2.13 -14.43 1.69
N PHE A 148 -1.11 -15.22 1.98
CA PHE A 148 -0.67 -16.34 1.16
C PHE A 148 -0.58 -17.61 1.99
N ILE A 149 -1.10 -18.71 1.44
CA ILE A 149 -0.91 -20.05 1.99
C ILE A 149 0.11 -20.80 1.13
N ARG A 150 1.23 -21.18 1.75
CA ARG A 150 2.42 -21.79 1.14
C ARG A 150 2.14 -23.17 0.57
N ASP A 151 1.44 -24.02 1.33
CA ASP A 151 1.10 -25.40 0.95
C ASP A 151 0.31 -25.47 -0.37
N ARG A 152 -0.64 -24.54 -0.56
CA ARG A 152 -1.54 -24.42 -1.71
C ARG A 152 -1.00 -23.48 -2.78
N ARG A 153 0.09 -22.78 -2.49
CA ARG A 153 0.67 -21.72 -3.33
C ARG A 153 -0.38 -20.71 -3.80
N GLN A 154 -1.30 -20.34 -2.92
CA GLN A 154 -2.49 -19.59 -3.28
C GLN A 154 -2.59 -18.28 -2.48
N TRP A 155 -2.82 -17.18 -3.21
CA TRP A 155 -3.32 -15.93 -2.63
C TRP A 155 -4.78 -16.10 -2.27
N THR A 156 -5.12 -15.86 -1.01
CA THR A 156 -6.47 -16.09 -0.51
C THR A 156 -7.24 -14.80 -0.31
N PHE A 157 -6.58 -13.75 0.18
CA PHE A 157 -7.28 -12.57 0.64
C PHE A 157 -6.41 -11.31 0.52
N SER A 158 -7.03 -10.22 0.09
CA SER A 158 -6.43 -8.89 0.11
C SER A 158 -7.41 -7.93 0.77
N SER A 159 -6.96 -7.23 1.80
CA SER A 159 -7.66 -6.07 2.37
C SER A 159 -6.78 -4.84 2.18
N GLY A 160 -7.39 -3.67 2.04
CA GLY A 160 -6.63 -2.45 1.87
C GLY A 160 -7.48 -1.20 1.84
N TYR A 161 -6.79 -0.07 1.85
CA TYR A 161 -7.38 1.25 1.79
C TYR A 161 -6.55 2.14 0.87
N THR A 162 -7.24 2.94 0.05
CA THR A 162 -6.60 3.85 -0.91
C THR A 162 -6.89 5.29 -0.51
N TYR A 163 -5.84 6.08 -0.40
CA TYR A 163 -5.86 7.51 -0.15
C TYR A 163 -5.64 8.26 -1.46
N THR A 164 -6.49 9.25 -1.72
CA THR A 164 -6.19 10.31 -2.68
C THR A 164 -5.21 11.32 -2.05
N ASN A 165 -4.61 12.20 -2.85
CA ASN A 165 -3.79 13.30 -2.34
C ASN A 165 -4.54 14.14 -1.28
N ASP A 166 -5.81 14.48 -1.55
CA ASP A 166 -6.62 15.26 -0.62
C ASP A 166 -6.86 14.51 0.71
N ASP A 167 -7.00 13.18 0.66
CA ASP A 167 -7.11 12.36 1.87
C ASP A 167 -5.82 12.38 2.68
N LEU A 168 -4.68 12.25 2.00
CA LEU A 168 -3.36 12.30 2.65
C LEU A 168 -3.13 13.65 3.32
N ASP A 169 -3.42 14.76 2.63
CA ASP A 169 -3.22 16.10 3.17
C ASP A 169 -4.12 16.34 4.40
N ARG A 170 -5.38 15.93 4.34
CA ARG A 170 -6.30 16.00 5.50
C ARG A 170 -5.82 15.14 6.66
N ALA A 171 -5.34 13.93 6.37
CA ALA A 171 -4.89 13.00 7.40
C ALA A 171 -3.60 13.48 8.08
N LYS A 172 -2.65 14.02 7.29
CA LYS A 172 -1.43 14.67 7.79
C LYS A 172 -1.74 15.87 8.66
N ALA A 173 -2.62 16.78 8.21
CA ALA A 173 -3.01 17.94 8.98
C ALA A 173 -3.62 17.60 10.36
N LYS A 174 -4.18 16.40 10.51
CA LYS A 174 -4.78 15.90 11.75
C LYS A 174 -3.88 14.93 12.52
N ASN A 175 -2.66 14.68 12.06
CA ASN A 175 -1.80 13.63 12.61
C ASN A 175 -2.54 12.28 12.73
N ALA A 176 -3.38 11.93 11.76
CA ALA A 176 -4.30 10.81 11.89
C ALA A 176 -3.57 9.47 12.08
N VAL A 177 -4.27 8.50 12.67
CA VAL A 177 -3.90 7.09 12.64
C VAL A 177 -4.99 6.33 11.89
N THR A 178 -4.59 5.42 11.01
CA THR A 178 -5.50 4.63 10.18
C THR A 178 -5.33 3.17 10.49
N ALA A 179 -6.42 2.41 10.42
CA ALA A 179 -6.43 0.98 10.72
C ALA A 179 -7.43 0.27 9.81
N VAL A 180 -6.95 -0.76 9.14
CA VAL A 180 -7.71 -1.65 8.28
C VAL A 180 -7.53 -3.05 8.82
N SER A 181 -8.60 -3.84 8.81
CA SER A 181 -8.55 -5.23 9.24
C SER A 181 -8.39 -6.21 8.06
N LEU A 182 -7.71 -7.32 8.32
CA LEU A 182 -7.55 -8.47 7.43
C LEU A 182 -7.78 -9.72 8.26
N LYS A 183 -8.87 -10.44 8.01
CA LYS A 183 -9.09 -11.77 8.58
C LYS A 183 -8.48 -12.81 7.66
N PHE A 184 -7.63 -13.66 8.21
CA PHE A 184 -7.00 -14.75 7.50
C PHE A 184 -6.95 -15.99 8.39
N ASP A 185 -7.73 -17.01 8.01
CA ASP A 185 -7.97 -18.19 8.81
C ASP A 185 -8.48 -17.83 10.23
N SER A 186 -7.81 -18.29 11.29
CA SER A 186 -8.16 -18.02 12.69
C SER A 186 -7.53 -16.73 13.23
N TYR A 187 -6.86 -15.95 12.38
CA TYR A 187 -6.10 -14.77 12.76
C TYR A 187 -6.75 -13.48 12.23
N SER A 188 -6.72 -12.45 13.07
CA SER A 188 -7.12 -11.08 12.70
C SER A 188 -5.88 -10.19 12.68
N TYR A 189 -5.56 -9.60 11.53
CA TYR A 189 -4.51 -8.60 11.39
C TYR A 189 -5.13 -7.22 11.31
N TYR A 190 -4.47 -6.26 11.94
CA TYR A 190 -4.75 -4.86 11.78
C TYR A 190 -3.48 -4.19 11.26
N PHE A 191 -3.62 -3.34 10.26
CA PHE A 191 -2.50 -2.63 9.67
C PHE A 191 -2.94 -1.24 9.26
N GLY A 192 -1.96 -0.36 9.09
CA GLY A 192 -2.24 0.99 8.63
C GLY A 192 -1.04 1.90 8.79
N MET A 193 -1.33 3.18 8.95
CA MET A 193 -0.34 4.24 8.98
C MET A 193 -0.71 5.28 10.04
N SER A 194 0.30 5.81 10.74
CA SER A 194 0.18 7.05 11.50
C SER A 194 0.93 8.15 10.75
N PHE A 195 0.27 9.29 10.62
CA PHE A 195 0.85 10.49 10.01
C PHE A 195 1.62 11.36 11.01
N ASN A 196 1.72 10.93 12.28
CA ASN A 196 2.53 11.63 13.28
C ASN A 196 3.95 11.04 13.30
N PRO A 197 5.00 11.84 12.99
CA PRO A 197 6.38 11.35 12.95
C PRO A 197 6.93 10.94 14.32
N GLN A 198 6.30 11.36 15.42
CA GLN A 198 6.68 10.96 16.78
C GLN A 198 6.03 9.64 17.22
N ALA A 199 5.13 9.06 16.41
CA ALA A 199 4.55 7.77 16.71
C ALA A 199 5.65 6.72 16.78
N SER A 200 5.75 6.06 17.94
CA SER A 200 6.71 4.99 18.22
C SER A 200 6.03 3.62 18.35
N ARG A 201 4.72 3.63 18.68
CA ARG A 201 3.91 2.44 18.93
C ARG A 201 2.47 2.69 18.53
N ILE A 202 1.75 1.64 18.16
CA ILE A 202 0.31 1.66 17.95
C ILE A 202 -0.34 0.69 18.91
N ARG A 203 -1.45 1.12 19.52
CA ARG A 203 -2.24 0.36 20.48
C ARG A 203 -3.68 0.23 20.01
N ILE A 204 -4.23 -0.98 20.12
CA ILE A 204 -5.64 -1.27 19.83
C ILE A 204 -6.37 -1.49 21.15
N VAL A 205 -7.46 -0.77 21.33
CA VAL A 205 -8.27 -0.73 22.54
C VAL A 205 -9.71 -1.13 22.22
N ASN A 206 -10.31 -1.97 23.07
CA ASN A 206 -11.71 -2.32 22.94
C ASN A 206 -12.63 -1.19 23.45
N PRO A 207 -13.95 -1.27 23.24
CA PRO A 207 -14.90 -0.27 23.75
C PRO A 207 -14.88 -0.09 25.28
N GLN A 208 -14.42 -1.10 26.03
CA GLN A 208 -14.23 -1.05 27.48
C GLN A 208 -12.85 -0.47 27.88
N SER A 209 -12.14 0.17 26.95
CA SER A 209 -10.80 0.75 27.16
C SER A 209 -9.73 -0.24 27.61
N ARG A 210 -9.90 -1.53 27.33
CA ARG A 210 -8.88 -2.55 27.56
C ARG A 210 -7.98 -2.68 26.34
N VAL A 211 -6.68 -2.71 26.58
CA VAL A 211 -5.68 -2.97 25.55
C VAL A 211 -5.84 -4.40 25.05
N ILE A 212 -6.09 -4.55 23.75
CA ILE A 212 -6.21 -5.85 23.09
C ILE A 212 -4.86 -6.24 22.47
N ALA A 213 -4.17 -5.27 21.88
CA ALA A 213 -2.89 -5.49 21.23
C ALA A 213 -2.09 -4.18 21.11
N GLU A 214 -0.77 -4.32 21.00
CA GLU A 214 0.17 -3.22 20.78
C GLU A 214 1.26 -3.68 19.80
N THR A 215 1.74 -2.78 18.94
CA THR A 215 2.80 -3.10 17.97
C THR A 215 4.10 -3.47 18.67
N LYS A 216 4.76 -4.51 18.17
CA LYS A 216 6.17 -4.78 18.51
C LYS A 216 7.15 -3.93 17.69
N THR A 217 6.74 -3.58 16.47
CA THR A 217 7.58 -2.88 15.50
C THR A 217 6.73 -1.92 14.67
N ILE A 218 7.30 -0.76 14.35
CA ILE A 218 6.80 0.17 13.35
C ILE A 218 7.93 0.51 12.38
N LYS A 219 7.61 0.97 11.17
CA LYS A 219 8.59 1.44 10.19
C LYS A 219 8.24 2.85 9.75
N HIS A 220 9.23 3.74 9.69
CA HIS A 220 9.03 5.09 9.17
C HIS A 220 9.52 5.23 7.74
N ASP A 221 8.80 5.98 6.93
CA ASP A 221 9.33 6.46 5.64
C ASP A 221 10.06 7.81 5.80
N SER A 222 10.64 8.29 4.69
CA SER A 222 11.33 9.57 4.62
C SER A 222 10.43 10.79 4.88
N ASP A 223 9.11 10.63 4.73
CA ASP A 223 8.13 11.69 4.95
C ASP A 223 7.65 11.72 6.41
N GLY A 224 8.16 10.82 7.25
CA GLY A 224 7.83 10.70 8.66
C GLY A 224 6.54 9.91 8.94
N ASN A 225 5.96 9.24 7.94
CA ASN A 225 4.79 8.39 8.19
C ASN A 225 5.24 7.09 8.85
N ALA A 226 4.53 6.65 9.88
CA ALA A 226 4.79 5.41 10.59
C ALA A 226 3.82 4.31 10.14
N TYR A 227 4.34 3.28 9.47
CA TYR A 227 3.59 2.10 9.06
C TYR A 227 3.65 1.03 10.13
N TRP A 228 2.56 0.29 10.27
CA TRP A 228 2.43 -0.71 11.30
C TRP A 228 1.52 -1.87 10.90
N ILE A 229 1.74 -3.01 11.54
CA ILE A 229 0.88 -4.20 11.47
C ILE A 229 0.90 -4.90 12.83
N ILE A 230 -0.26 -5.36 13.27
CA ILE A 230 -0.49 -6.08 14.52
C ILE A 230 -1.30 -7.35 14.21
N LEU A 231 -0.88 -8.46 14.80
CA LEU A 231 -1.69 -9.66 14.92
C LEU A 231 -2.52 -9.60 16.21
N VAL A 232 -3.83 -9.75 16.09
CA VAL A 232 -4.77 -9.88 17.21
C VAL A 232 -5.17 -11.35 17.31
N ASN A 233 -4.68 -12.03 18.36
CA ASN A 233 -4.95 -13.44 18.65
C ASN A 233 -6.35 -13.64 19.24
N ASN A 234 -7.38 -13.15 18.57
CA ASN A 234 -8.75 -13.41 18.96
C ASN A 234 -9.66 -13.29 17.71
N PRO A 235 -10.25 -14.42 17.27
CA PRO A 235 -11.05 -14.48 16.04
C PRO A 235 -12.41 -13.77 16.14
N ASP A 236 -12.86 -13.43 17.35
CA ASP A 236 -14.13 -12.74 17.61
C ASP A 236 -14.01 -11.21 17.45
N PHE A 237 -12.77 -10.68 17.39
CA PHE A 237 -12.57 -9.28 17.02
C PHE A 237 -12.60 -9.12 15.51
N LEU A 238 -13.82 -9.01 14.98
CA LEU A 238 -14.08 -8.69 13.59
C LEU A 238 -14.11 -7.17 13.37
N GLY A 239 -12.91 -6.62 13.20
CA GLY A 239 -12.58 -5.58 12.21
C GLY A 239 -13.02 -4.14 12.47
N PHE A 240 -14.21 -3.90 13.01
CA PHE A 240 -14.81 -2.57 13.00
C PHE A 240 -15.00 -2.01 14.40
N GLY A 241 -14.75 -0.70 14.54
CA GLY A 241 -15.06 0.02 15.77
C GLY A 241 -14.11 -0.22 16.94
N LEU A 242 -12.96 -0.88 16.72
CA LEU A 242 -11.89 -0.86 17.72
C LEU A 242 -11.20 0.49 17.71
N LYS A 243 -10.91 1.03 18.89
CA LYS A 243 -10.14 2.26 19.00
C LYS A 243 -8.68 1.94 18.71
N VAL A 244 -8.05 2.74 17.87
CA VAL A 244 -6.64 2.65 17.54
C VAL A 244 -5.96 3.93 17.93
N GLU A 245 -4.84 3.81 18.64
CA GLU A 245 -4.10 4.94 19.21
C GLU A 245 -2.64 4.88 18.76
N GLY A 246 -2.13 5.99 18.24
CA GLY A 246 -0.70 6.19 18.03
C GLY A 246 -0.08 6.79 19.28
N LEU A 247 0.99 6.18 19.80
CA LEU A 247 1.66 6.56 21.03
C LEU A 247 3.09 7.02 20.77
N ASP A 248 3.55 8.02 21.52
CA ASP A 248 4.96 8.38 21.55
C ASP A 248 5.80 7.38 22.38
N ALA A 249 7.11 7.64 22.48
CA ALA A 249 8.04 6.80 23.23
C ALA A 249 7.71 6.74 24.74
N SER A 250 7.09 7.78 25.29
CA SER A 250 6.66 7.83 26.70
C SER A 250 5.36 7.07 26.96
N GLY A 251 4.57 6.78 25.91
CA GLY A 251 3.24 6.17 26.00
C GLY A 251 2.09 7.17 25.98
N SER A 252 2.37 8.44 25.70
CA SER A 252 1.37 9.49 25.53
C SER A 252 0.64 9.31 24.20
N VAL A 253 -0.67 9.50 24.20
CA VAL A 253 -1.49 9.39 22.97
C VAL A 253 -1.28 10.60 22.09
N LEU A 254 -0.78 10.38 20.88
CA LEU A 254 -0.55 11.39 19.85
C LEU A 254 -1.73 11.52 18.89
N ALA A 255 -2.40 10.40 18.62
CA ALA A 255 -3.48 10.30 17.65
C ALA A 255 -4.41 9.16 18.02
N SER A 256 -5.70 9.28 17.68
CA SER A 256 -6.65 8.18 17.82
C SER A 256 -7.67 8.16 16.70
N ASN A 257 -8.11 6.96 16.32
CA ASN A 257 -9.17 6.74 15.36
C ASN A 257 -9.90 5.42 15.68
N TYR A 258 -10.88 5.04 14.86
CA TYR A 258 -11.51 3.73 14.92
C TYR A 258 -11.15 2.90 13.69
N SER A 259 -11.05 1.58 13.86
CA SER A 259 -10.75 0.66 12.77
C SER A 259 -11.91 0.55 11.77
N HIS A 260 -11.52 0.45 10.49
CA HIS A 260 -12.38 0.23 9.34
C HIS A 260 -12.17 -1.15 8.71
#